data_AF-A0A1Q5CUN4-F1
#
_entry.id   AF-A0A1Q5CUN4-F1
#
_cell.length_a   1.000
_cell.length_b   1.000
_cell.length_c   1.000
_cell.angle_alpha   90.00
_cell.angle_beta   90.00
_cell.angle_gamma   90.00
#
_symmetry.space_group_name_H-M   'P 1'
#
loop_
_entity.id
_entity.type
_entity.pdbx_description
1 polymer ?
#
loop_
_entity_poly.entity_id
_entity_poly.type
_entity_poly.pdbx_seq_one_letter_code
_entity_poly.pdbx_strand_id
1 'polypeptide(L)'
;MPFVDCVLTNATLTSCRLPNAVLRSCKLMGTELDACHLRGADLRGNDLAGIKAGLPNLAGVILAPDQLPDLADLAVTELGVTVAAPPPHG
;
A
#
# COMPACT_ATOMS: atom_id res chain seq x y z
N MET A 1 2.25 6.00 -19.35
CA MET A 1 3.47 6.68 -18.87
C MET A 1 3.67 6.25 -17.42
N PRO A 2 4.83 5.69 -17.04
CA PRO A 2 5.11 5.37 -15.64
C PRO A 2 5.47 6.62 -14.83
N PHE A 3 5.10 6.66 -13.56
CA PHE A 3 5.70 7.55 -12.57
C PHE A 3 6.96 6.88 -12.05
N VAL A 4 8.09 7.57 -12.14
CA VAL A 4 9.40 7.02 -11.78
C VAL A 4 10.11 8.02 -10.89
N ASP A 5 10.78 7.54 -9.83
CA ASP A 5 11.60 8.33 -8.91
C ASP A 5 10.87 9.55 -8.30
N CYS A 6 9.56 9.42 -8.07
CA CYS A 6 8.75 10.49 -7.49
C CYS A 6 8.81 10.45 -5.96
N VAL A 7 8.76 11.64 -5.34
CA VAL A 7 8.65 11.78 -3.88
C VAL A 7 7.23 12.25 -3.56
N LEU A 8 6.45 11.37 -2.93
CA LEU A 8 5.05 11.62 -2.53
C LEU A 8 4.86 11.37 -1.02
N THR A 9 5.93 11.38 -0.24
CA THR A 9 5.89 11.15 1.20
C THR A 9 4.89 12.11 1.87
N ASN A 10 3.95 11.56 2.65
CA ASN A 10 2.85 12.26 3.30
C ASN A 10 1.96 13.09 2.35
N ALA A 11 1.94 12.76 1.05
CA ALA A 11 1.05 13.42 0.11
C ALA A 11 -0.40 12.94 0.33
N THR A 12 -1.36 13.85 0.15
CA THR A 12 -2.78 13.49 0.09
C THR A 12 -3.20 13.41 -1.38
N LEU A 13 -3.53 12.21 -1.83
CA LEU A 13 -4.09 11.93 -3.15
C LEU A 13 -5.53 11.49 -2.98
N THR A 14 -6.47 12.41 -3.10
CA THR A 14 -7.91 12.12 -2.99
C THR A 14 -8.56 11.97 -4.36
N SER A 15 -9.43 10.97 -4.49
CA SER A 15 -10.24 10.72 -5.70
C SER A 15 -9.44 10.56 -7.00
N CYS A 16 -8.16 10.16 -6.92
CA CYS A 16 -7.33 9.95 -8.11
C CYS A 16 -7.77 8.67 -8.85
N ARG A 17 -7.81 8.74 -10.18
CA ARG A 17 -8.04 7.57 -11.04
C ARG A 17 -6.73 7.11 -11.64
N LEU A 18 -6.18 6.02 -11.10
CA LEU A 18 -4.89 5.46 -11.50
C LEU A 18 -5.02 3.97 -11.87
N PRO A 19 -6.04 3.53 -12.66
CA PRO A 19 -6.17 2.13 -13.03
C PRO A 19 -5.00 1.72 -13.94
N ASN A 20 -4.39 0.56 -13.67
CA ASN A 20 -3.21 0.07 -14.38
C ASN A 20 -2.02 1.05 -14.40
N ALA A 21 -1.98 2.02 -13.48
CA ALA A 21 -0.85 2.92 -13.38
C ALA A 21 0.40 2.16 -12.98
N VAL A 22 1.55 2.63 -13.46
CA VAL A 22 2.85 2.05 -13.12
C VAL A 22 3.60 3.08 -12.30
N LEU A 23 3.87 2.77 -11.03
CA LEU A 23 4.69 3.57 -10.14
C LEU A 23 5.93 2.74 -9.80
N ARG A 24 7.12 3.27 -10.06
CA ARG A 24 8.39 2.58 -9.75
C ARG A 24 9.34 3.50 -9.00
N SER A 25 9.99 2.97 -7.97
CA SER A 25 10.99 3.69 -7.18
C SER A 25 10.45 5.01 -6.57
N CYS A 26 9.14 5.09 -6.34
CA CYS A 26 8.51 6.23 -5.69
C CYS A 26 8.52 6.05 -4.17
N LYS A 27 8.70 7.17 -3.45
CA LYS A 27 8.52 7.21 -1.99
C LYS A 27 7.06 7.53 -1.68
N LEU A 28 6.29 6.52 -1.27
CA LEU A 28 4.86 6.66 -0.95
C LEU A 28 4.59 6.62 0.56
N MET A 29 5.63 6.62 1.40
CA MET A 29 5.49 6.58 2.85
C MET A 29 4.48 7.62 3.36
N GLY A 30 3.50 7.18 4.16
CA GLY A 30 2.49 8.07 4.74
C GLY A 30 1.46 8.65 3.76
N THR A 31 1.50 8.28 2.47
CA THR A 31 0.58 8.81 1.46
C THR A 31 -0.85 8.41 1.77
N GLU A 32 -1.78 9.34 1.67
CA GLU A 32 -3.21 9.07 1.76
C GLU A 32 -3.75 8.81 0.36
N LEU A 33 -4.19 7.57 0.14
CA LEU A 33 -4.72 7.08 -1.14
C LEU A 33 -6.23 6.77 -1.05
N ASP A 34 -6.88 7.11 0.06
CA ASP A 34 -8.30 6.85 0.25
C ASP A 34 -9.15 7.43 -0.89
N ALA A 35 -10.15 6.65 -1.30
CA ALA A 35 -11.02 6.92 -2.45
C ALA A 35 -10.31 7.04 -3.82
N CYS A 36 -9.03 6.66 -3.94
CA CYS A 36 -8.42 6.45 -5.25
C CYS A 36 -9.00 5.20 -5.93
N HIS A 37 -8.78 5.07 -7.24
CA HIS A 37 -9.01 3.83 -7.98
C HIS A 37 -7.66 3.26 -8.43
N LEU A 38 -7.18 2.23 -7.74
CA LEU A 38 -5.86 1.63 -7.96
C LEU A 38 -5.89 0.23 -8.61
N ARG A 39 -7.07 -0.27 -9.01
CA ARG A 39 -7.19 -1.61 -9.60
C ARG A 39 -6.22 -1.81 -10.76
N GLY A 40 -5.40 -2.86 -10.67
CA GLY A 40 -4.38 -3.21 -11.67
C GLY A 40 -3.11 -2.37 -11.61
N ALA A 41 -3.00 -1.39 -10.69
CA ALA A 41 -1.80 -0.57 -10.57
C ALA A 41 -0.60 -1.43 -10.14
N ASP A 42 0.54 -1.21 -10.80
CA ASP A 42 1.82 -1.81 -10.45
C ASP A 42 2.54 -0.89 -9.47
N LEU A 43 2.53 -1.28 -8.19
CA LEU A 43 3.18 -0.56 -7.10
C LEU A 43 4.48 -1.23 -6.63
N ARG A 44 5.01 -2.20 -7.39
CA ARG A 44 6.25 -2.90 -7.05
C ARG A 44 7.44 -1.96 -6.96
N GLY A 45 8.28 -2.17 -5.94
CA GLY A 45 9.52 -1.40 -5.74
C GLY A 45 9.30 0.01 -5.21
N ASN A 46 8.10 0.32 -4.69
CA ASN A 46 7.84 1.56 -3.96
C ASN A 46 7.92 1.30 -2.45
N ASP A 47 8.29 2.32 -1.69
CA ASP A 47 8.19 2.31 -0.22
C ASP A 47 6.75 2.61 0.19
N LEU A 48 6.06 1.62 0.76
CA LEU A 48 4.64 1.69 1.15
C LEU A 48 4.46 1.85 2.67
N ALA A 49 5.53 2.12 3.41
CA ALA A 49 5.46 2.21 4.86
C ALA A 49 4.43 3.26 5.32
N GLY A 50 3.45 2.84 6.11
CA GLY A 50 2.45 3.75 6.68
C GLY A 50 1.51 4.41 5.67
N ILE A 51 1.36 3.86 4.46
CA ILE A 51 0.30 4.33 3.54
C ILE A 51 -1.07 4.27 4.23
N LYS A 52 -1.94 5.22 3.91
CA LYS A 52 -3.34 5.20 4.35
C LYS A 52 -4.22 4.91 3.15
N ALA A 53 -4.72 3.68 3.08
CA ALA A 53 -5.63 3.24 2.04
C ALA A 53 -6.53 2.16 2.63
N GLY A 54 -7.84 2.25 2.42
CA GLY A 54 -8.73 1.12 2.71
C GLY A 54 -8.33 -0.15 1.94
N LEU A 55 -8.38 -1.32 2.56
CA LEU A 55 -8.10 -2.61 1.93
C LEU A 55 -8.89 -2.82 0.61
N PRO A 56 -10.17 -2.44 0.49
CA PRO A 56 -10.90 -2.54 -0.78
C PRO A 56 -10.29 -1.72 -1.92
N ASN A 57 -9.62 -0.61 -1.61
CA ASN A 57 -8.95 0.24 -2.60
C ASN A 57 -7.68 -0.44 -3.17
N LEU A 58 -7.02 -1.27 -2.37
CA LEU A 58 -5.86 -2.05 -2.80
C LEU A 58 -6.25 -3.32 -3.57
N ALA A 59 -7.54 -3.60 -3.76
CA ALA A 59 -7.97 -4.78 -4.49
C ALA A 59 -7.45 -4.81 -5.94
N GLY A 60 -6.61 -5.80 -6.24
CA GLY A 60 -6.02 -5.99 -7.57
C GLY A 60 -4.81 -5.13 -7.87
N VAL A 61 -4.22 -4.43 -6.88
CA VAL A 61 -2.88 -3.85 -7.03
C VAL A 61 -1.84 -4.96 -7.11
N ILE A 62 -0.72 -4.67 -7.78
CA ILE A 62 0.40 -5.60 -7.92
C ILE A 62 1.51 -5.11 -6.98
N LEU A 63 1.87 -5.95 -6.02
CA LEU A 63 2.96 -5.74 -5.06
C LEU A 63 4.06 -6.78 -5.27
N ALA A 64 5.24 -6.46 -4.74
CA ALA A 64 6.37 -7.38 -4.66
C ALA A 64 6.36 -8.07 -3.27
N PRO A 65 6.97 -9.27 -3.15
CA PRO A 65 6.92 -10.04 -1.90
C PRO A 65 7.49 -9.31 -0.68
N ASP A 66 8.47 -8.44 -0.90
CA ASP A 66 9.10 -7.59 0.12
C ASP A 66 8.19 -6.48 0.66
N GLN A 67 7.09 -6.15 -0.05
CA GLN A 67 6.08 -5.18 0.38
C GLN A 67 4.93 -5.82 1.18
N LEU A 68 4.95 -7.14 1.39
CA LEU A 68 3.93 -7.84 2.19
C LEU A 68 3.87 -7.40 3.67
N PRO A 69 4.98 -7.07 4.35
CA PRO A 69 4.93 -6.55 5.71
C PRO A 69 4.11 -5.25 5.82
N ASP A 70 4.33 -4.28 4.93
CA ASP A 70 3.56 -3.03 4.91
C ASP A 70 2.06 -3.26 4.71
N LEU A 71 1.71 -4.19 3.80
CA LEU A 71 0.33 -4.59 3.58
C LEU A 71 -0.28 -5.28 4.82
N ALA A 72 0.50 -6.12 5.50
CA ALA A 72 0.07 -6.80 6.71
C ALA A 72 -0.19 -5.80 7.86
N ASP A 73 0.69 -4.82 8.04
CA ASP A 73 0.54 -3.76 9.04
C ASP A 73 -0.72 -2.92 8.79
N LEU A 74 -0.98 -2.58 7.53
CA LEU A 74 -2.21 -1.91 7.12
C LEU A 74 -3.45 -2.77 7.45
N ALA A 75 -3.43 -4.06 7.08
CA ALA A 75 -4.55 -4.95 7.32
C ALA A 75 -4.83 -5.17 8.81
N VAL A 76 -3.78 -5.30 9.63
CA VAL A 76 -3.87 -5.39 11.09
C VAL A 76 -4.56 -4.16 11.66
N THR A 77 -4.17 -2.98 11.19
CA THR A 77 -4.73 -1.70 11.64
C THR A 77 -6.18 -1.53 11.23
N GLU A 78 -6.52 -1.79 9.96
CA GLU A 78 -7.87 -1.57 9.43
C GLU A 78 -8.88 -2.60 9.94
N LEU A 79 -8.49 -3.87 10.04
CA LEU A 79 -9.37 -4.94 10.50
C LEU A 79 -9.40 -5.07 12.03
N GLY A 80 -8.53 -4.36 12.75
CA GLY A 80 -8.37 -4.52 14.20
C GLY A 80 -7.91 -5.93 14.60
N VAL A 81 -7.14 -6.59 13.73
CA VAL A 81 -6.67 -7.96 13.96
C VAL A 81 -5.51 -7.93 14.95
N THR A 82 -5.48 -8.86 15.90
CA THR A 82 -4.34 -9.03 16.81
C THR A 82 -3.43 -10.14 16.28
N VAL A 83 -2.14 -9.84 16.11
CA VAL A 83 -1.12 -10.84 15.75
C VAL A 83 -0.45 -11.35 17.02
N ALA A 84 -0.48 -12.67 17.24
CA ALA A 84 0.14 -13.30 18.41
C ALA A 84 0.90 -14.57 18.00
N ALA A 85 2.02 -14.83 18.67
CA ALA A 85 2.74 -16.09 18.52
C ALA A 85 1.93 -17.24 19.17
N PRO A 86 2.04 -18.48 18.67
CA PRO A 86 1.46 -19.63 19.34
C PRO A 86 2.01 -19.75 20.77
N PRO A 87 1.21 -20.23 21.73
CA PRO A 87 1.67 -20.40 23.10
C PRO A 87 2.87 -21.37 23.15
N PRO A 88 3.85 -21.13 24.04
CA PRO A 88 4.98 -22.05 24.19
C PRO A 88 4.48 -23.42 24.64
N HIS A 89 4.99 -24.49 24.03
CA HIS A 89 4.74 -25.86 24.49
C HIS A 89 5.56 -26.09 25.76
N GLY A 90 4.89 -26.34 26.89
CA GLY A 90 5.48 -26.80 28.15
C GLY A 90 5.46 -28.31 28.27
#